data_AF-A0A3B9D2E6-F1
#
_entry.id   AF-A0A3B9D2E6-F1
#
_cell.length_a   1.000
_cell.length_b   1.000
_cell.length_c   1.000
_cell.angle_alpha   90.00
_cell.angle_beta   90.00
_cell.angle_gamma   90.00
#
_symmetry.space_group_name_H-M   'P 1'
#
loop_
_entity.id
_entity.type
_entity.pdbx_description
1 polymer ?
#
loop_
_entity_poly.entity_id
_entity_poly.type
_entity_poly.pdbx_seq_one_letter_code
_entity_poly.pdbx_strand_id
1 'polypeptide(L)'
;MAQLVQLQKQSEEFQKLNAELIFVFREERQGVEGLKMIKDRSKTSYTLAVDLNRKSSIAYSPKRMTFFNYVIAGDGTVRGIIPGNLKTRATAEQLTKHLKEIAGK
;
A
#
# COMPACT_ATOMS: atom_id res chain seq x y z
N MET A 1 0.00 9.19 6.85
CA MET A 1 -1.29 8.83 7.48
C MET A 1 -2.52 9.19 6.67
N ALA A 2 -2.64 10.39 6.10
CA ALA A 2 -3.85 10.78 5.35
C ALA A 2 -4.27 9.75 4.27
N GLN A 3 -3.30 9.15 3.55
CA GLN A 3 -3.57 8.10 2.56
C GLN A 3 -4.19 6.83 3.17
N LEU A 4 -3.71 6.37 4.34
CA LEU A 4 -4.27 5.20 5.03
C LEU A 4 -5.72 5.45 5.42
N VAL A 5 -6.01 6.61 6.01
CA VAL A 5 -7.37 7.00 6.40
C VAL A 5 -8.28 7.14 5.18
N GLN A 6 -7.76 7.68 4.07
CA GLN A 6 -8.52 7.83 2.83
C GLN A 6 -8.88 6.46 2.22
N LEU A 7 -7.92 5.53 2.16
CA LEU A 7 -8.17 4.18 1.65
C LEU A 7 -9.14 3.41 2.55
N GLN A 8 -9.06 3.62 3.86
CA GLN A 8 -9.93 2.98 4.84
C GLN A 8 -11.41 3.34 4.66
N LYS A 9 -11.73 4.51 4.11
CA LYS A 9 -13.11 4.89 3.74
C LYS A 9 -13.70 4.02 2.62
N GLN A 10 -12.85 3.36 1.82
CA GLN A 10 -13.26 2.50 0.71
C GLN A 10 -12.89 1.03 0.96
N SER A 11 -12.63 0.65 2.22
CA SER A 11 -12.23 -0.70 2.61
C SER A 11 -13.21 -1.78 2.13
N GLU A 12 -14.52 -1.49 2.14
CA GLU A 12 -15.56 -2.39 1.64
C GLU A 12 -15.42 -2.71 0.16
N GLU A 13 -14.96 -1.76 -0.66
CA GLU A 13 -14.81 -1.99 -2.10
C GLU A 13 -13.64 -2.94 -2.40
N PHE A 14 -12.54 -2.81 -1.65
CA PHE A 14 -11.43 -3.77 -1.72
C PHE A 14 -11.88 -5.17 -1.26
N GLN A 15 -12.68 -5.26 -0.20
CA GLN A 15 -13.24 -6.54 0.27
C GLN A 15 -14.15 -7.19 -0.77
N LYS A 16 -15.03 -6.42 -1.43
CA LYS A 16 -15.89 -6.92 -2.53
C LYS A 16 -15.09 -7.46 -3.72
N LEU A 17 -13.87 -6.97 -3.91
CA LEU A 17 -12.93 -7.43 -4.93
C LEU A 17 -12.00 -8.55 -4.43
N ASN A 18 -12.22 -9.06 -3.21
CA ASN A 18 -11.36 -10.05 -2.56
C ASN A 18 -9.87 -9.63 -2.52
N ALA A 19 -9.63 -8.33 -2.30
CA ALA A 19 -8.31 -7.73 -2.28
C ALA A 19 -7.92 -7.27 -0.88
N GLU A 20 -6.68 -7.55 -0.49
CA GLU A 20 -6.08 -7.04 0.74
C GLU A 20 -5.13 -5.87 0.41
N LEU A 21 -5.14 -4.82 1.25
CA LEU A 21 -4.17 -3.73 1.15
C LEU A 21 -3.07 -3.92 2.20
N ILE A 22 -1.83 -4.03 1.71
CA ILE A 22 -0.63 -4.19 2.53
C ILE A 22 0.27 -2.97 2.35
N PHE A 23 0.69 -2.36 3.46
CA PHE A 23 1.58 -1.21 3.46
C PHE A 23 2.96 -1.62 3.94
N VAL A 24 3.93 -1.56 3.04
CA VAL A 24 5.32 -1.93 3.33
C VAL A 24 6.14 -0.67 3.62
N PHE A 25 6.73 -0.64 4.80
CA PHE A 25 7.68 0.38 5.25
C PHE A 25 9.10 -0.19 5.17
N ARG A 26 10.08 0.65 4.83
CA ARG A 26 11.50 0.29 4.96
C ARG A 26 11.93 0.41 6.41
N GLU A 27 13.05 -0.22 6.78
CA GLU A 27 13.71 -0.11 8.10
C GLU A 27 13.45 1.26 8.76
N GLU A 28 12.44 1.29 9.63
CA GLU A 28 12.19 2.44 10.47
C GLU A 28 13.19 2.35 11.62
N ARG A 29 13.73 3.48 12.08
CA ARG A 29 14.63 3.51 13.26
C ARG A 29 14.02 2.81 14.49
N GLN A 30 12.69 2.70 14.52
CA GLN A 30 11.90 2.06 15.56
C GLN A 30 11.36 0.67 15.15
N GLY A 31 11.61 0.23 13.91
CA GLY A 31 11.20 -1.06 13.38
C GLY A 31 9.72 -1.37 13.61
N VAL A 32 9.46 -2.54 14.19
CA VAL A 32 8.11 -3.03 14.51
C VAL A 32 7.38 -2.11 15.50
N GLU A 33 8.08 -1.45 16.42
CA GLU A 33 7.45 -0.51 17.36
C GLU A 33 6.90 0.73 16.64
N GLY A 34 7.60 1.21 15.61
CA GLY A 34 7.10 2.29 14.73
C GLY A 34 5.78 1.91 14.06
N LEU A 35 5.68 0.67 13.57
CA LEU A 35 4.44 0.15 13.00
C LEU A 35 3.30 0.06 14.03
N LYS A 36 3.58 -0.36 15.27
CA LYS A 36 2.57 -0.39 16.34
C LYS A 36 2.03 1.01 16.61
N MET A 37 2.90 2.01 16.74
CA MET A 37 2.49 3.41 16.92
C MET A 37 1.64 3.93 15.75
N ILE A 38 2.02 3.58 14.52
CA ILE A 38 1.25 3.91 13.30
C ILE A 38 -0.13 3.25 13.36
N LYS A 39 -0.21 1.97 13.69
CA LYS A 39 -1.48 1.24 13.82
C LYS A 39 -2.37 1.86 14.89
N ASP A 40 -1.82 2.17 16.05
CA ASP A 40 -2.57 2.75 17.17
C ASP A 40 -3.11 4.15 16.85
N ARG A 41 -2.31 4.97 16.16
CA ARG A 41 -2.69 6.33 15.77
C ARG A 41 -3.71 6.36 14.63
N SER A 42 -3.58 5.47 13.65
CA SER A 42 -4.48 5.44 12.49
C SER A 42 -5.74 4.62 12.71
N LYS A 43 -5.74 3.73 13.71
CA LYS A 43 -6.79 2.73 13.91
C LYS A 43 -7.08 1.95 12.61
N THR A 44 -6.03 1.69 11.86
CA THR A 44 -6.14 1.01 10.57
C THR A 44 -6.27 -0.50 10.76
N SER A 45 -7.15 -1.11 9.96
CA SER A 45 -7.29 -2.56 9.85
C SER A 45 -6.30 -3.18 8.86
N TYR A 46 -5.52 -2.37 8.15
CA TYR A 46 -4.59 -2.85 7.14
C TYR A 46 -3.37 -3.55 7.74
N THR A 47 -2.82 -4.47 6.97
CA THR A 47 -1.56 -5.13 7.27
C THR A 47 -0.42 -4.14 7.03
N LEU A 48 0.35 -3.86 8.09
CA LEU A 48 1.56 -3.04 8.02
C LEU A 48 2.76 -3.97 8.13
N ALA A 49 3.65 -3.90 7.15
CA ALA A 49 4.87 -4.70 7.10
C ALA A 49 6.09 -3.78 7.15
N VAL A 50 7.17 -4.24 7.78
CA VAL A 50 8.46 -3.57 7.77
C VAL A 50 9.50 -4.49 7.16
N ASP A 51 10.21 -3.98 6.16
CA ASP A 51 11.36 -4.67 5.59
C ASP A 51 12.62 -4.26 6.35
N LEU A 52 13.03 -5.11 7.29
CA LEU A 52 14.22 -4.91 8.13
C LEU A 52 15.54 -5.11 7.37
N ASN A 53 15.50 -5.73 6.19
CA ASN A 53 16.71 -6.03 5.41
C ASN A 53 17.03 -4.92 4.41
N ARG A 54 16.17 -3.90 4.28
CA ARG A 54 16.33 -2.82 3.31
C ARG A 54 16.43 -1.47 3.98
N LYS A 55 17.62 -0.88 3.88
CA LYS A 55 17.93 0.51 4.25
C LYS A 55 17.30 1.56 3.31
N SER A 56 16.89 1.14 2.11
CA SER A 56 16.31 2.04 1.11
C SER A 56 15.10 1.43 0.41
N SER A 57 14.16 2.28 0.00
CA SER A 57 13.00 1.87 -0.78
C SER A 57 13.28 1.79 -2.28
N ILE A 58 14.53 1.89 -2.76
CA ILE A 58 14.83 2.03 -4.20
C ILE A 58 14.35 0.82 -5.02
N ALA A 59 14.37 -0.37 -4.41
CA ALA A 59 13.85 -1.59 -5.00
C ALA A 59 12.33 -1.55 -5.25
N TYR A 60 11.60 -0.74 -4.48
CA TYR A 60 10.14 -0.64 -4.51
C TYR A 60 9.66 0.72 -5.03
N SER A 61 10.52 1.72 -5.07
CA SER A 61 10.20 3.11 -5.38
C SER A 61 11.51 3.78 -5.82
N PRO A 62 11.81 3.77 -7.13
CA PRO A 62 13.16 3.98 -7.66
C PRO A 62 13.69 5.40 -7.46
N LYS A 63 12.81 6.36 -7.14
CA LYS A 63 13.18 7.76 -6.94
C LYS A 63 12.89 8.21 -5.52
N ARG A 64 13.67 9.17 -5.04
CA ARG A 64 13.44 9.81 -3.74
C ARG A 64 12.01 10.37 -3.66
N MET A 65 11.35 10.19 -2.53
CA MET A 65 9.99 10.69 -2.26
C MET A 65 8.93 10.20 -3.27
N THR A 66 9.15 9.02 -3.84
CA THR A 66 8.13 8.27 -4.59
C THR A 66 7.59 7.11 -3.76
N PHE A 67 6.36 6.73 -4.07
CA PHE A 67 5.57 5.76 -3.34
C PHE A 67 4.73 4.99 -4.34
N PHE A 68 5.34 3.97 -4.92
CA PHE A 68 4.71 3.15 -5.93
C PHE A 68 3.77 2.17 -5.24
N ASN A 69 2.63 1.89 -5.87
CA ASN A 69 1.66 0.91 -5.42
C ASN A 69 1.64 -0.21 -6.44
N TYR A 70 1.76 -1.43 -5.97
CA TYR A 70 1.80 -2.62 -6.82
C TYR A 70 0.47 -3.33 -6.70
N VAL A 71 -0.13 -3.64 -7.83
CA VAL A 71 -1.34 -4.47 -7.89
C VAL A 71 -0.87 -5.88 -8.23
N ILE A 72 -1.04 -6.78 -7.26
CA ILE A 72 -0.52 -8.15 -7.32
C ILE A 72 -1.72 -9.09 -7.39
N ALA A 73 -1.71 -10.00 -8.36
CA ALA A 73 -2.74 -11.03 -8.49
C ALA A 73 -2.53 -12.16 -7.48
N GLY A 74 -3.54 -13.02 -7.30
CA GLY A 74 -3.46 -14.14 -6.37
C GLY A 74 -2.36 -15.17 -6.67
N ASP A 75 -1.83 -15.18 -7.90
CA ASP A 75 -0.69 -15.98 -8.34
C ASP A 75 0.68 -15.35 -7.99
N GLY A 76 0.68 -14.17 -7.36
CA GLY A 76 1.90 -13.41 -7.03
C GLY A 76 2.43 -12.54 -8.18
N THR A 77 1.80 -12.53 -9.35
CA THR A 77 2.22 -11.73 -10.51
C THR A 77 1.85 -10.26 -10.32
N VAL A 78 2.80 -9.35 -10.60
CA VAL A 78 2.52 -7.91 -10.67
C VAL A 78 1.74 -7.62 -11.95
N ARG A 79 0.50 -7.16 -11.81
CA ARG A 79 -0.40 -6.82 -12.92
C ARG A 79 -0.48 -5.32 -13.20
N GLY A 80 -0.05 -4.50 -12.26
CA GLY A 80 -0.04 -3.05 -12.42
C GLY A 80 0.88 -2.37 -11.43
N ILE A 81 1.42 -1.21 -11.84
CA ILE A 81 2.23 -0.35 -10.99
C ILE A 81 1.67 1.06 -11.10
N ILE A 82 1.23 1.63 -9.97
CA ILE A 82 0.71 2.99 -9.90
C ILE A 82 1.78 3.85 -9.22
N PRO A 83 2.54 4.65 -10.01
CA PRO A 83 3.56 5.52 -9.45
C PRO A 83 2.90 6.64 -8.64
N GLY A 84 3.45 6.90 -7.45
CA GLY A 84 3.01 7.99 -6.60
C GLY A 84 4.17 8.84 -6.09
N ASN A 85 3.86 10.04 -5.59
CA ASN A 85 4.80 10.92 -4.89
C ASN A 85 4.09 11.64 -3.73
N LEU A 86 4.76 12.60 -3.06
CA LEU A 86 4.13 13.34 -1.95
C LEU A 86 2.84 14.08 -2.32
N LYS A 87 2.74 14.60 -3.55
CA LYS A 87 1.61 15.40 -4.05
C LYS A 87 0.52 14.52 -4.65
N THR A 88 0.92 13.49 -5.40
CA THR A 88 0.00 12.61 -6.14
C THR A 88 0.15 11.18 -5.63
N ARG A 89 -0.64 10.84 -4.61
CA ARG A 89 -0.78 9.48 -4.09
C ARG A 89 -1.78 8.70 -4.93
N ALA A 90 -1.60 7.38 -5.01
CA ALA A 90 -2.61 6.52 -5.61
C ALA A 90 -3.92 6.65 -4.83
N THR A 91 -5.01 6.92 -5.55
CA THR A 91 -6.35 6.96 -4.98
C THR A 91 -6.93 5.55 -4.91
N ALA A 92 -7.96 5.39 -4.07
CA ALA A 92 -8.69 4.15 -3.98
C ALA A 92 -9.32 3.75 -5.33
N GLU A 93 -9.89 4.72 -6.06
CA GLU A 93 -10.46 4.53 -7.40
C GLU A 93 -9.43 4.00 -8.42
N GLN A 94 -8.20 4.52 -8.39
CA GLN A 94 -7.13 4.05 -9.28
C GLN A 94 -6.75 2.59 -8.97
N LEU A 95 -6.71 2.24 -7.68
CA LEU A 95 -6.40 0.88 -7.23
C LEU A 95 -7.53 -0.10 -7.57
N THR A 96 -8.79 0.26 -7.28
CA THR A 96 -9.94 -0.61 -7.55
C THR A 96 -10.19 -0.80 -9.04
N LYS A 97 -9.90 0.21 -9.88
CA LYS A 97 -9.96 0.06 -11.35
C LYS A 97 -9.04 -1.07 -11.83
N HIS A 98 -7.78 -1.08 -11.41
CA HIS A 98 -6.85 -2.15 -11.79
C HIS A 98 -7.25 -3.52 -11.21
N LEU A 99 -7.80 -3.56 -10.00
CA LEU A 99 -8.30 -4.80 -9.41
C LEU A 99 -9.50 -5.37 -10.19
N LYS A 100 -10.40 -4.51 -10.69
CA LYS A 100 -11.53 -4.91 -11.55
C LYS A 100 -11.05 -5.48 -12.89
N GLU A 101 -10.07 -4.82 -13.52
CA GLU A 101 -9.42 -5.30 -14.75
C GLU A 101 -8.83 -6.71 -14.57
N ILE A 102 -8.17 -6.98 -13.44
CA ILE A 102 -7.61 -8.31 -13.12
C ILE A 102 -8.71 -9.34 -12.87
N ALA A 103 -9.79 -8.94 -12.19
CA ALA A 103 -10.92 -9.81 -11.89
C ALA A 103 -11.81 -10.09 -13.13
N GLY A 104 -11.54 -9.46 -14.27
CA GLY A 104 -12.38 -9.56 -15.47
C GLY A 104 -13.77 -8.93 -15.30
N LYS A 105 -13.88 -7.90 -14.45
CA LYS A 105 -15.12 -7.20 -14.09
C LYS A 105 -15.17 -5.78 -14.63
#